data_AF-A0A2V5LYI6-F1
#
_entry.id   AF-A0A2V5LYI6-F1
#
_cell.length_a   1.000
_cell.length_b   1.000
_cell.length_c   1.000
_cell.angle_alpha   90.00
_cell.angle_beta   90.00
_cell.angle_gamma   90.00
#
_symmetry.space_group_name_H-M   'P 1'
#
loop_
_entity.id
_entity.type
_entity.pdbx_description
1 polymer ?
#
loop_
_entity_poly.entity_id
_entity_poly.type
_entity_poly.pdbx_seq_one_letter_code
_entity_poly.pdbx_strand_id
1 'polypeptide(L)' 'MAKQVKLKAEPRTNVGRSAVRKLRARGLIPAVIYGGNNTRPSVARFVTSIFTPSLWIK' A
#
# COMPACT_ATOMS: atom_id res chain seq x y z
N MET A 1 12.53 8.90 -19.96
CA MET A 1 12.94 7.60 -19.34
C MET A 1 12.18 7.41 -18.04
N ALA A 2 11.36 6.38 -17.92
CA ALA A 2 10.71 6.04 -16.66
C ALA A 2 11.51 4.95 -15.96
N LYS A 3 11.89 5.17 -14.70
CA LYS A 3 12.55 4.16 -13.89
C LYS A 3 11.49 3.17 -13.40
N GLN A 4 11.47 1.98 -13.97
CA GLN A 4 10.59 0.92 -13.48
C GLN A 4 11.10 0.42 -12.13
N VAL A 5 10.28 0.56 -11.09
CA VAL A 5 10.60 0.06 -9.75
C VAL A 5 9.67 -1.12 -9.46
N LYS A 6 10.25 -2.27 -9.15
CA LYS A 6 9.50 -3.46 -8.74
C LYS A 6 9.23 -3.39 -7.23
N LEU A 7 7.95 -3.37 -6.86
CA LEU A 7 7.52 -3.22 -5.48
C LEU A 7 6.86 -4.51 -5.00
N LYS A 8 7.27 -4.96 -3.81
CA LYS A 8 6.65 -6.13 -3.17
C LYS A 8 5.36 -5.68 -2.46
N ALA A 9 4.25 -6.33 -2.80
CA ALA A 9 2.94 -6.03 -2.25
C ALA A 9 2.27 -7.32 -1.79
N GLU A 10 1.66 -7.29 -0.62
CA GLU A 10 0.86 -8.41 -0.11
C GLU A 10 -0.64 -8.07 -0.21
N PRO A 11 -1.51 -9.03 -0.56
CA PRO A 11 -2.95 -8.82 -0.54
C PRO A 11 -3.45 -8.64 0.90
N ARG A 12 -4.51 -7.84 1.07
CA ARG A 12 -5.14 -7.60 2.37
C ARG A 12 -6.42 -8.39 2.50
N THR A 13 -6.52 -9.16 3.58
CA THR A 13 -7.76 -9.86 3.96
C THR A 13 -8.76 -8.96 4.70
N ASN A 14 -8.28 -7.92 5.37
CA ASN A 14 -9.11 -7.00 6.17
C ASN A 14 -9.13 -5.57 5.59
N VAL A 15 -10.35 -5.07 5.37
CA VAL A 15 -10.67 -3.75 4.80
C VAL A 15 -11.42 -2.91 5.85
N GLY A 16 -11.27 -1.58 5.80
CA GLY A 16 -11.95 -0.65 6.72
C GLY A 16 -11.01 0.16 7.64
N ARG A 17 -11.59 1.13 8.35
CA ARG A 17 -10.86 2.17 9.12
C ARG A 17 -9.97 1.58 10.22
N SER A 18 -10.48 0.61 10.98
CA SER A 18 -9.76 -0.04 12.08
C SER A 18 -8.55 -0.86 11.57
N ALA A 19 -8.74 -1.59 10.48
CA ALA A 19 -7.69 -2.37 9.82
C ALA A 19 -6.59 -1.48 9.23
N VAL A 20 -6.97 -0.37 8.58
CA VAL A 20 -6.03 0.62 8.06
C VAL A 20 -5.19 1.24 9.18
N ARG A 21 -5.81 1.58 10.33
CA ARG A 21 -5.08 2.14 11.48
C ARG A 21 -4.04 1.16 12.02
N LYS A 22 -4.40 -0.12 12.16
CA LYS A 22 -3.47 -1.18 12.59
C LYS A 22 -2.31 -1.37 11.62
N LEU A 23 -2.55 -1.22 10.31
CA LEU A 23 -1.50 -1.33 9.29
C LEU A 23 -0.54 -0.14 9.32
N ARG A 24 -1.07 1.09 9.41
CA ARG A 24 -0.23 2.29 9.54
C ARG A 24 0.62 2.27 10.79
N ALA A 25 0.07 1.81 11.92
CA ALA A 25 0.81 1.65 13.18
C ALA A 25 1.98 0.66 13.07
N ARG A 26 1.91 -0.31 12.14
CA ARG A 26 2.99 -1.26 11.85
C ARG A 26 3.96 -0.76 10.77
N GLY A 27 3.85 0.49 10.34
CA GLY A 27 4.68 1.04 9.26
C GLY A 27 4.38 0.41 7.91
N LEU A 28 3.11 0.11 7.62
CA LEU A 28 2.72 -0.52 6.35
C LEU A 28 1.75 0.38 5.60
N ILE A 29 2.00 0.56 4.31
CA ILE A 29 1.23 1.51 3.49
C ILE A 29 0.06 0.78 2.84
N PRO A 30 -1.19 1.19 3.12
CA PRO A 30 -2.35 0.67 2.44
C PRO A 30 -2.44 1.25 1.02
N ALA A 31 -2.69 0.42 0.02
CA ALA A 31 -2.88 0.83 -1.37
C ALA A 31 -4.00 0.02 -2.03
N VAL A 32 -4.55 0.56 -3.12
CA VAL A 32 -5.54 -0.12 -3.95
C VAL A 32 -4.97 -0.21 -5.36
N ILE A 33 -4.92 -1.43 -5.90
CA ILE A 33 -4.48 -1.67 -7.27
C ILE A 33 -5.72 -1.96 -8.09
N TYR A 34 -5.93 -1.13 -9.11
CA TYR A 34 -6.98 -1.28 -10.12
C TYR A 34 -6.35 -1.44 -11.50
N GLY A 35 -7.09 -2.01 -12.44
CA GLY A 35 -6.66 -2.24 -13.81
C GLY A 35 -6.33 -3.69 -14.13
N GLY A 36 -6.62 -4.09 -15.37
CA GLY A 36 -6.63 -5.49 -15.84
C GLY A 36 -8.03 -6.07 -15.91
N ASN A 37 -8.20 -7.20 -16.62
CA ASN A 37 -9.48 -7.89 -16.83
C ASN A 37 -10.04 -8.56 -15.54
N ASN A 38 -9.50 -8.19 -14.38
CA ASN A 38 -9.85 -8.74 -13.09
C ASN A 38 -10.89 -7.82 -12.43
N THR A 39 -12.10 -8.32 -12.28
CA THR A 39 -13.32 -7.58 -11.90
C THR A 39 -13.30 -7.02 -10.46
N ARG A 40 -12.24 -7.26 -9.67
CA ARG A 40 -12.17 -6.86 -8.26
C ARG A 40 -10.90 -6.07 -7.96
N PRO A 41 -10.99 -4.86 -7.38
CA PRO A 41 -9.82 -4.10 -6.94
C PRO A 41 -9.09 -4.89 -5.85
N SER A 42 -7.78 -5.09 -6.04
CA SER A 42 -6.96 -5.78 -5.05
C SER A 42 -6.45 -4.77 -4.04
N VAL A 43 -6.87 -4.93 -2.78
CA VAL A 43 -6.35 -4.14 -1.66
C VAL A 43 -4.98 -4.69 -1.29
N ALA A 44 -3.94 -3.88 -1.48
CA ALA A 44 -2.56 -4.26 -1.26
C ALA A 44 -1.97 -3.50 -0.06
N ARG A 45 -0.95 -4.09 0.56
CA ARG A 45 -0.10 -3.46 1.57
C ARG A 45 1.34 -3.50 1.06
N PHE A 46 1.99 -2.35 1.02
CA PHE A 46 3.40 -2.24 0.67
C PHE A 46 4.26 -2.21 1.92
N VAL A 47 5.44 -2.84 1.83
CA VAL A 47 6.53 -2.66 2.79
C VAL A 47 7.18 -1.30 2.50
N THR A 48 7.43 -0.50 3.53
CA THR A 48 7.86 0.91 3.49
C THR A 48 9.29 1.13 2.96
N SER A 49 9.64 0.60 1.79
CA SER A 49 10.96 0.89 1.19
C SER A 49 10.97 2.14 0.30
N ILE A 50 9.81 2.69 -0.07
CA ILE A 50 9.71 3.78 -1.07
C ILE A 50 9.46 5.14 -0.42
N PHE A 51 8.86 5.14 0.77
CA PHE A 51 8.28 6.35 1.36
C PHE A 51 8.72 6.48 2.81
N THR A 52 9.98 6.90 3.02
CA THR A 52 10.41 7.44 4.31
C THR A 52 9.57 8.68 4.63
N PRO A 53 8.88 8.74 5.77
CA PRO A 53 7.91 9.79 6.07
C PRO A 53 8.55 11.11 6.55
N SER A 54 9.84 11.36 6.29
CA SER A 54 10.57 12.51 6.85
C SER A 54 10.16 13.89 6.29
N LEU A 55 9.15 13.95 5.42
CA LEU A 55 8.69 15.17 4.76
C LEU A 55 7.22 15.53 5.02
N TRP A 56 6.56 14.90 5.99
CA TRP A 56 5.13 15.14 6.25
C TRP A 56 4.77 15.31 7.73
N ILE A 57 5.72 15.81 8.52
CA ILE A 57 5.48 16.35 9.87
C ILE A 57 6.33 17.64 9.98
N LYS A 58 5.72 18.77 9.63
CA LYS A 58 6.09 20.12 10.08
C LYS A 58 4.80 20.86 10.36
#